data_AF-A0A2H0KPP2-F1
#
_entry.id   AF-A0A2H0KPP2-F1
#
_cell.length_a   1.000
_cell.length_b   1.000
_cell.length_c   1.000
_cell.angle_alpha   90.00
_cell.angle_beta   90.00
_cell.angle_gamma   90.00
#
_symmetry.space_group_name_H-M   'P 1'
#
loop_
_entity.id
_entity.type
_entity.pdbx_description
1 polymer ?
#
loop_
_entity_poly.entity_id
_entity_poly.type
_entity_poly.pdbx_seq_one_letter_code
_entity_poly.pdbx_strand_id
1 'polypeptide(L)'
;RTDCEAYQVTKNPFYAKVAREILDYVLRDLTDAEGGFYSAEDADSLDPDSTDAHKKEGAFYLWRADEIKQALGEECAKIFNYHFGIKKNGNAHSDPHNE
;
A
#
# COMPACT_ATOMS: atom_id res chain seq x y z
N ARG A 1 -11.16 16.27 9.30
CA ARG A 1 -12.58 15.88 9.41
C ARG A 1 -12.65 14.43 8.99
N THR A 2 -13.12 13.56 9.89
CA THR A 2 -13.07 12.09 9.71
C THR A 2 -14.16 11.62 8.74
N ASP A 3 -14.02 10.43 8.16
CA ASP A 3 -15.05 9.84 7.30
C ASP A 3 -16.40 9.65 8.03
N CYS A 4 -16.37 9.42 9.35
CA CYS A 4 -17.57 9.40 10.19
C CYS A 4 -18.31 10.75 10.18
N GLU A 5 -17.60 11.86 10.36
CA GLU A 5 -18.19 13.21 10.31
C GLU A 5 -18.69 13.54 8.90
N ALA A 6 -17.93 13.16 7.87
CA ALA A 6 -18.33 13.34 6.48
C ALA A 6 -19.63 12.59 6.18
N TYR A 7 -19.77 11.35 6.66
CA TYR A 7 -21.01 10.60 6.56
C TYR A 7 -22.16 11.25 7.33
N GLN A 8 -21.92 11.73 8.55
CA GLN A 8 -22.96 12.37 9.36
C GLN A 8 -23.58 13.58 8.64
N VAL A 9 -22.76 14.40 7.99
CA VAL A 9 -23.18 15.60 7.25
C VAL A 9 -23.78 15.27 5.88
N THR A 10 -23.13 14.40 5.10
CA THR A 10 -23.48 14.18 3.69
C THR A 10 -24.44 13.02 3.47
N LYS A 11 -24.51 12.06 4.41
CA LYS A 11 -25.17 10.76 4.28
C LYS A 11 -24.69 9.93 3.08
N ASN A 12 -23.56 10.29 2.46
CA ASN A 12 -23.00 9.51 1.36
C ASN A 12 -22.43 8.18 1.90
N PRO A 13 -22.97 7.01 1.48
CA PRO A 13 -22.57 5.71 2.01
C PRO A 13 -21.09 5.37 1.79
N PHE A 14 -20.42 6.02 0.82
CA PHE A 14 -18.99 5.89 0.59
C PHE A 14 -18.18 6.16 1.87
N TYR A 15 -18.46 7.26 2.57
CA TYR A 15 -17.71 7.62 3.78
C TYR A 15 -17.95 6.63 4.93
N ALA A 16 -19.19 6.16 5.08
CA ALA A 16 -19.48 5.13 6.09
C ALA A 16 -18.78 3.81 5.77
N LYS A 17 -18.62 3.48 4.48
CA LYS A 17 -17.89 2.29 4.05
C LYS A 17 -16.41 2.42 4.42
N VAL A 18 -15.75 3.50 4.01
CA VAL A 18 -14.33 3.75 4.30
C VAL A 18 -14.06 3.73 5.80
N ALA A 19 -14.89 4.39 6.61
CA ALA A 19 -14.74 4.38 8.06
C ALA A 19 -14.80 2.96 8.67
N ARG A 20 -15.69 2.09 8.18
CA ARG A 20 -15.78 0.71 8.64
C ARG A 20 -14.57 -0.11 8.22
N GLU A 21 -14.15 0.01 6.96
CA GLU A 21 -12.98 -0.73 6.44
C GLU A 21 -11.70 -0.40 7.23
N ILE A 22 -11.53 0.87 7.63
CA ILE A 22 -10.42 1.29 8.50
C ILE A 22 -10.54 0.64 9.89
N LEU A 23 -11.73 0.65 10.50
CA LEU A 23 -11.95 0.04 11.82
C LEU A 23 -11.76 -1.49 11.77
N ASP A 24 -12.18 -2.15 10.69
CA ASP A 24 -11.99 -3.57 10.48
C ASP A 24 -10.49 -3.92 10.39
N TYR A 25 -9.68 -3.09 9.71
CA TYR A 25 -8.22 -3.22 9.68
C TYR A 25 -7.61 -3.04 11.08
N VAL A 26 -8.00 -1.99 11.82
CA VAL A 26 -7.51 -1.77 13.19
C VAL A 26 -7.82 -2.96 14.10
N LEU A 27 -9.03 -3.52 13.99
CA LEU A 27 -9.46 -4.67 14.79
C LEU A 27 -8.72 -5.96 14.40
N ARG A 28 -8.40 -6.13 13.11
CA ARG A 28 -7.75 -7.33 12.60
C ARG A 28 -6.25 -7.35 12.87
N ASP A 29 -5.55 -6.26 12.55
CA ASP A 29 -4.09 -6.24 12.44
C ASP A 29 -3.44 -5.40 13.54
N LEU A 30 -4.14 -4.39 14.08
CA LEU A 30 -3.58 -3.46 15.06
C LEU A 30 -4.06 -3.68 16.50
N THR A 31 -4.87 -4.70 16.78
CA THR A 31 -5.39 -4.97 18.12
C THR A 31 -4.60 -6.08 18.79
N ASP A 32 -4.07 -5.79 19.97
CA ASP A 32 -3.40 -6.77 20.81
C ASP A 32 -4.41 -7.64 21.57
N ALA A 33 -4.05 -8.89 21.83
CA ALA A 33 -4.94 -9.87 22.47
C ALA A 33 -5.31 -9.49 23.92
N GLU A 34 -4.51 -8.67 24.60
CA GLU A 34 -4.79 -8.15 25.94
C GLU A 34 -5.62 -6.86 25.94
N GLY A 35 -6.04 -6.37 24.76
CA GLY A 35 -6.93 -5.23 24.58
C GLY A 35 -6.24 -3.90 24.30
N GLY A 36 -4.93 -3.90 24.08
CA GLY A 36 -4.17 -2.74 23.58
C GLY A 36 -4.29 -2.57 22.07
N PHE A 37 -3.75 -1.46 21.56
CA PHE A 37 -3.55 -1.24 20.12
C PHE A 37 -2.07 -1.00 19.82
N TYR A 38 -1.58 -1.59 18.75
CA TYR A 38 -0.26 -1.27 18.21
C TYR A 38 -0.26 0.15 17.65
N SER A 39 0.89 0.83 17.75
CA SER A 39 1.05 2.19 17.22
C SER A 39 1.26 2.23 15.70
N ALA A 40 1.74 1.13 15.11
CA ALA A 40 1.98 0.96 13.69
C ALA A 40 2.10 -0.53 13.33
N GLU A 41 1.94 -0.84 12.04
CA GLU A 41 2.35 -2.09 11.40
C GLU A 41 3.68 -1.85 10.68
N ASP A 42 4.58 -2.83 10.71
CA ASP A 42 5.87 -2.81 10.01
C ASP A 42 5.67 -3.13 8.52
N ALA A 43 6.41 -2.49 7.62
CA ALA A 43 6.32 -2.72 6.18
C ALA A 43 7.29 -3.81 5.68
N ASP A 44 8.12 -4.36 6.57
CA ASP A 44 9.01 -5.49 6.32
C ASP A 44 8.31 -6.68 5.66
N SER A 45 8.65 -6.92 4.40
CA SER A 45 8.05 -8.01 3.60
C SER A 45 9.11 -8.77 2.79
N LEU A 46 8.82 -10.04 2.53
CA LEU A 46 9.68 -10.86 1.68
C LEU A 46 9.49 -10.43 0.22
N ASP A 47 10.58 -10.23 -0.50
CA ASP A 47 10.50 -10.07 -1.96
C ASP A 47 10.03 -11.41 -2.56
N PRO A 48 8.84 -11.48 -3.19
CA PRO A 48 8.30 -12.72 -3.71
C PRO A 48 9.14 -13.31 -4.85
N ASP A 49 9.98 -12.49 -5.49
CA ASP A 49 10.89 -12.90 -6.56
C ASP A 49 12.29 -13.26 -6.04
N SER A 50 12.57 -13.05 -4.75
CA SER A 50 13.85 -13.39 -4.12
C SER A 50 13.82 -14.79 -3.51
N THR A 51 14.91 -15.53 -3.68
CA THR A 51 15.14 -16.78 -2.93
C THR A 51 15.74 -16.54 -1.55
N ASP A 52 16.10 -15.29 -1.26
CA ASP A 52 16.62 -14.88 0.04
C ASP A 52 15.48 -14.70 1.04
N ALA A 53 15.70 -15.13 2.28
CA ALA A 53 14.76 -14.93 3.38
C ALA A 53 14.89 -13.53 4.03
N HIS A 54 15.80 -12.68 3.51
CA HIS A 54 15.90 -11.29 3.92
C HIS A 54 14.64 -10.50 3.51
N LYS A 55 13.97 -9.93 4.52
CA LYS A 55 12.88 -8.98 4.33
C LYS A 55 13.43 -7.64 3.89
N LYS A 56 12.62 -6.91 3.14
CA LYS A 56 12.87 -5.54 2.69
C LYS A 56 11.65 -4.69 3.01
N GLU A 57 11.89 -3.43 3.31
CA GLU A 57 10.84 -2.43 3.48
C GLU A 57 9.88 -2.38 2.28
N GLY A 58 8.62 -2.74 2.50
CA GLY A 58 7.51 -2.56 1.56
C GLY A 58 7.56 -3.40 0.27
N ALA A 59 8.33 -4.48 0.22
CA ALA A 59 8.48 -5.36 -0.96
C ALA A 59 7.16 -5.79 -1.61
N PHE A 60 6.14 -6.13 -0.81
CA PHE A 60 4.80 -6.52 -1.34
C PHE A 60 4.05 -5.40 -2.07
N TYR A 61 4.46 -4.14 -1.88
CA TYR A 61 3.81 -2.98 -2.46
C TYR A 61 4.56 -2.40 -3.66
N LEU A 62 5.66 -3.05 -4.06
CA LEU A 62 6.39 -2.68 -5.27
C LEU A 62 5.70 -3.23 -6.51
N TRP A 63 5.77 -2.45 -7.58
CA TRP A 63 5.28 -2.83 -8.90
C TRP A 63 6.40 -2.65 -9.93
N ARG A 64 6.67 -3.71 -10.68
CA ARG A 64 7.59 -3.67 -11.80
C ARG A 64 6.91 -3.07 -13.03
N ALA A 65 7.69 -2.43 -13.90
CA ALA A 65 7.16 -1.74 -15.07
C ALA A 65 6.44 -2.68 -16.06
N ASP A 66 6.84 -3.95 -16.10
CA ASP A 66 6.22 -5.02 -16.87
C ASP A 66 4.90 -5.50 -16.27
N GLU A 67 4.78 -5.57 -14.94
CA GLU A 67 3.51 -5.85 -14.26
C GLU A 67 2.47 -4.76 -14.55
N ILE A 68 2.87 -3.49 -14.49
CA ILE A 68 2.02 -2.35 -14.86
C ILE A 68 1.59 -2.47 -16.33
N LYS A 69 2.53 -2.80 -17.22
CA LYS A 69 2.26 -3.02 -18.65
C LYS A 69 1.28 -4.18 -18.88
N GLN A 70 1.41 -5.26 -18.12
CA GLN A 70 0.52 -6.41 -18.20
C GLN A 70 -0.91 -6.05 -17.74
N ALA A 71 -1.03 -5.25 -16.67
CA ALA A 71 -2.32 -4.86 -16.11
C ALA A 71 -3.07 -3.81 -16.97
N LEU A 72 -2.34 -2.83 -17.52
CA LEU A 72 -2.94 -1.67 -18.20
C LEU A 72 -2.88 -1.73 -19.74
N GLY A 73 -2.03 -2.59 -20.30
CA GLY A 73 -1.68 -2.59 -21.72
C GLY A 73 -0.67 -1.48 -22.07
N GLU A 74 -0.09 -1.58 -23.28
CA GLU A 74 1.05 -0.76 -23.72
C GLU A 74 0.82 0.75 -23.59
N GLU A 75 -0.26 1.28 -24.17
CA GLU A 75 -0.47 2.72 -24.28
C GLU A 75 -0.80 3.36 -22.93
N CYS A 76 -1.66 2.73 -22.13
CA CYS A 76 -1.98 3.20 -20.79
C CYS A 76 -0.76 3.12 -19.86
N ALA A 77 0.04 2.06 -19.96
CA ALA A 77 1.25 1.92 -19.15
C ALA A 77 2.30 2.99 -19.49
N LYS A 78 2.42 3.42 -20.75
CA LYS A 78 3.31 4.56 -21.10
C LYS A 78 2.90 5.84 -20.37
N ILE A 79 1.61 6.16 -20.35
CA ILE A 79 1.08 7.36 -19.68
C ILE A 79 1.27 7.23 -18.16
N PHE A 80 0.91 6.07 -17.59
CA PHE A 80 1.05 5.79 -16.17
C PHE A 80 2.51 5.90 -15.71
N ASN A 81 3.42 5.23 -16.42
CA ASN A 81 4.84 5.23 -16.10
C ASN A 81 5.44 6.64 -16.20
N TYR A 82 5.03 7.42 -17.20
CA TYR A 82 5.45 8.82 -17.31
C TYR A 82 4.93 9.65 -16.13
N HIS A 83 3.65 9.52 -15.78
CA HIS A 83 3.02 10.33 -14.72
C HIS A 83 3.60 10.02 -13.33
N PHE A 84 3.79 8.75 -13.01
CA PHE A 84 4.32 8.31 -11.71
C PHE A 84 5.86 8.14 -11.70
N GLY A 85 6.53 8.50 -12.80
CA GLY A 85 7.99 8.42 -12.90
C GLY A 85 8.55 7.00 -12.79
N ILE A 86 7.79 5.98 -13.18
CA ILE A 86 8.24 4.58 -13.19
C ILE A 86 9.32 4.43 -14.26
N LYS A 87 10.45 3.81 -13.89
CA LYS A 87 11.56 3.50 -14.79
C LYS A 87 11.78 2.00 -14.83
N LYS A 88 12.37 1.51 -15.92
CA LYS A 88 12.67 0.07 -16.11
C LYS A 88 13.45 -0.54 -14.93
N ASN A 89 14.38 0.22 -14.35
CA ASN A 89 15.23 -0.23 -13.24
C ASN A 89 14.81 0.38 -11.89
N GLY A 90 13.55 0.80 -11.75
CA GLY A 90 13.07 1.50 -10.56
C GLY A 90 13.43 2.98 -10.54
N ASN A 91 12.73 3.73 -9.70
CA ASN A 91 12.85 5.19 -9.56
C ASN A 91 13.31 5.65 -8.17
N ALA A 92 13.54 4.72 -7.23
CA ALA A 92 14.23 5.00 -5.98
C ALA A 92 15.73 5.17 -6.24
N HIS A 93 16.27 6.31 -5.86
CA HIS A 93 17.67 6.68 -6.14
C HIS A 93 18.68 6.17 -5.12
N SER A 94 18.21 5.87 -3.91
CA SER A 94 19.03 5.39 -2.81
C SER A 94 18.17 4.57 -1.87
N ASP A 95 18.72 3.46 -1.41
CA ASP A 95 18.22 2.75 -0.24
C ASP A 95 19.17 3.05 0.93
N PRO A 96 18.77 3.89 1.90
CA PRO A 96 19.61 4.26 3.04
C PRO A 96 19.80 3.12 4.05
N HIS A 97 18.96 2.09 4.01
CA HIS A 97 19.02 0.94 4.91
C HIS A 97 19.75 -0.25 4.26
N ASN A 98 19.97 -0.17 2.95
CA ASN A 98 20.73 -1.15 2.15
C ASN A 98 20.15 -2.56 2.30
N GLU A 99 18.83 -2.64 2.26
CA GLU A 99 18.00 -3.83 2.37
C GLU A 99 17.74 -4.52 1.02
#